data_AF-A0A973ZXP0-F1
#
_entry.id   AF-A0A973ZXP0-F1
#
_cell.length_a   1.000
_cell.length_b   1.000
_cell.length_c   1.000
_cell.angle_alpha   90.00
_cell.angle_beta   90.00
_cell.angle_gamma   90.00
#
_symmetry.space_group_name_H-M   'P 1'
#
loop_
_entity.id
_entity.type
_entity.pdbx_description
1 polymer ?
#
loop_
_entity_poly.entity_id
_entity_poly.type
_entity_poly.pdbx_seq_one_letter_code
_entity_poly.pdbx_strand_id
1 'polypeptide(L)'
;MRLGRLTILACSLWLAASAAAAAPPTTSGSVALALAGVVAPYSPLPATEKAAVAAFFNGDSNVPATRKITVTADKVVCRASNVDITSRSCELTFGGKTHTVKGSAAYAIFATVALAGVPADGAAGTIYEALSKLSCTLDPAVIKDKAGGGADCSFEPGN
;
A
#
# COMPACT_ATOMS: atom_id res chain seq x y z
N MET A 1 48.27 -52.30 21.33
CA MET A 1 47.08 -51.98 22.14
C MET A 1 47.33 -50.70 22.92
N ARG A 2 46.67 -49.59 22.59
CA ARG A 2 45.84 -48.77 23.49
C ARG A 2 45.44 -47.45 22.83
N LEU A 3 44.14 -47.20 22.91
CA LEU A 3 43.33 -46.17 22.29
C LEU A 3 43.53 -44.83 23.04
N GLY A 4 43.94 -43.78 22.34
CA GLY A 4 44.05 -42.42 22.89
C GLY A 4 42.88 -41.55 22.44
N ARG A 5 41.89 -41.43 23.32
CA ARG A 5 40.63 -40.65 23.25
C ARG A 5 40.66 -39.37 22.39
N LEU A 6 39.83 -39.35 21.34
CA LEU A 6 39.29 -38.11 20.76
C LEU A 6 37.98 -37.77 21.47
N THR A 7 38.00 -36.78 22.35
CA THR A 7 36.79 -36.14 22.89
C THR A 7 36.29 -35.11 21.87
N ILE A 8 35.27 -35.49 21.10
CA ILE A 8 34.54 -34.58 20.21
C ILE A 8 33.51 -33.82 21.06
N LEU A 9 33.78 -32.53 21.29
CA LEU A 9 32.84 -31.62 21.96
C LEU A 9 31.78 -31.19 20.94
N ALA A 10 30.67 -31.93 20.86
CA ALA A 10 29.51 -31.56 20.05
C ALA A 10 28.76 -30.41 20.72
N CYS A 11 29.07 -29.18 20.35
CA CYS A 11 28.34 -27.99 20.77
C CYS A 11 27.13 -27.81 19.84
N SER A 12 25.97 -28.35 20.25
CA SER A 12 24.69 -28.19 19.57
C SER A 12 24.22 -26.73 19.70
N LEU A 13 24.61 -25.86 18.77
CA LEU A 13 24.05 -24.51 18.68
C LEU A 13 22.60 -24.62 18.18
N TRP A 14 21.64 -24.59 19.11
CA TRP A 14 20.25 -24.29 18.80
C TRP A 14 20.14 -22.80 18.43
N LEU A 15 20.24 -22.48 17.14
CA LEU A 15 19.77 -21.20 16.63
C LEU A 15 18.24 -21.20 16.73
N ALA A 16 17.71 -20.68 17.83
CA ALA A 16 16.34 -20.18 17.87
C ALA A 16 16.28 -18.98 16.91
N ALA A 17 15.87 -19.24 15.66
CA ALA A 17 15.60 -18.18 14.71
C ALA A 17 14.34 -17.42 15.18
N SER A 18 14.55 -16.34 15.92
CA SER A 18 13.52 -15.34 16.16
C SER A 18 13.11 -14.78 14.81
N ALA A 19 11.93 -15.18 14.31
CA ALA A 19 11.33 -14.55 13.14
C ALA A 19 11.04 -13.08 13.51
N ALA A 20 11.96 -12.18 13.15
CA ALA A 20 11.73 -10.75 13.26
C ALA A 20 10.61 -10.40 12.30
N ALA A 21 9.43 -10.07 12.83
CA ALA A 21 8.34 -9.53 12.03
C ALA A 21 8.80 -8.18 11.47
N ALA A 22 8.99 -8.09 10.15
CA ALA A 22 9.23 -6.82 9.50
C ALA A 22 7.98 -5.94 9.69
N ALA A 23 8.18 -4.68 10.07
CA ALA A 23 7.10 -3.71 10.09
C ALA A 23 6.46 -3.61 8.69
N PRO A 24 5.13 -3.44 8.60
CA PRO A 24 4.48 -3.26 7.30
C PRO A 24 5.11 -2.07 6.56
N PRO A 25 5.32 -2.17 5.24
CA PRO A 25 5.80 -1.04 4.46
C PRO A 25 4.89 0.17 4.66
N THR A 26 5.53 1.33 4.78
CA THR A 26 4.86 2.61 4.99
C THR A 26 5.31 3.62 3.95
N THR A 27 4.39 4.48 3.54
CA THR A 27 4.69 5.70 2.76
C THR A 27 4.03 6.89 3.43
N SER A 28 4.60 8.08 3.29
CA SER A 28 4.13 9.30 3.94
C SER A 28 4.17 10.51 3.01
N GLY A 29 3.59 11.63 3.44
CA GLY A 29 3.59 12.88 2.71
C GLY A 29 2.79 12.83 1.40
N SER A 30 3.35 13.39 0.33
CA SER A 30 2.63 13.55 -0.95
C SER A 30 2.23 12.22 -1.59
N VAL A 31 3.05 11.16 -1.47
CA VAL A 31 2.75 9.85 -2.03
C VAL A 31 1.63 9.17 -1.25
N ALA A 32 1.62 9.26 0.08
CA ALA A 32 0.53 8.76 0.91
C ALA A 32 -0.78 9.49 0.61
N LEU A 33 -0.74 10.82 0.46
CA LEU A 33 -1.91 11.59 0.08
C LEU A 33 -2.44 11.18 -1.30
N ALA A 34 -1.56 10.97 -2.27
CA ALA A 34 -1.95 10.50 -3.60
C ALA A 34 -2.58 9.10 -3.54
N LEU A 35 -2.01 8.17 -2.75
CA LEU A 35 -2.52 6.82 -2.60
C LEU A 35 -3.93 6.83 -1.98
N ALA A 36 -4.12 7.64 -0.93
CA ALA A 36 -5.43 7.88 -0.35
C ALA A 36 -6.40 8.49 -1.39
N GLY A 37 -5.94 9.48 -2.16
CA GLY A 37 -6.70 10.19 -3.18
C GLY A 37 -7.25 9.31 -4.29
N VAL A 38 -6.46 8.38 -4.81
CA VAL A 38 -6.87 7.48 -5.91
C VAL A 38 -7.74 6.31 -5.42
N VAL A 39 -7.66 5.93 -4.14
CA VAL A 39 -8.44 4.82 -3.55
C VAL A 39 -9.78 5.29 -2.97
N ALA A 40 -9.82 6.47 -2.33
CA ALA A 40 -11.00 6.99 -1.62
C ALA A 40 -12.30 7.05 -2.45
N PRO A 41 -12.30 7.34 -3.77
CA PRO A 41 -13.53 7.34 -4.56
C PRO A 41 -14.29 6.02 -4.51
N TYR A 42 -13.56 4.89 -4.42
CA TYR A 42 -14.10 3.53 -4.46
C TYR A 42 -14.36 2.93 -3.08
N SER A 43 -13.81 3.54 -2.02
CA SER A 43 -13.90 3.01 -0.65
C SER A 43 -15.31 3.19 -0.05
N PRO A 44 -15.65 2.53 1.07
CA PRO A 44 -16.91 2.74 1.78
C PRO A 44 -16.92 4.00 2.66
N LEU A 45 -16.05 5.00 2.39
CA LEU A 45 -16.02 6.26 3.13
C LEU A 45 -17.33 7.06 3.00
N PRO A 46 -17.74 7.79 4.06
CA PRO A 46 -18.80 8.78 3.97
C PRO A 46 -18.53 9.80 2.85
N ALA A 47 -19.58 10.26 2.17
CA ALA A 47 -19.45 11.19 1.04
C ALA A 47 -18.68 12.48 1.39
N THR A 48 -18.86 13.01 2.60
CA THR A 48 -18.15 14.18 3.10
C THR A 48 -16.65 13.95 3.25
N GLU A 49 -16.26 12.75 3.70
CA GLU A 49 -14.85 12.38 3.85
C GLU A 49 -14.22 12.16 2.47
N LYS A 50 -14.92 11.48 1.54
CA LYS A 50 -14.48 11.37 0.14
C LYS A 50 -14.25 12.74 -0.50
N ALA A 51 -15.15 13.70 -0.28
CA ALA A 51 -15.02 15.05 -0.79
C ALA A 51 -13.80 15.77 -0.21
N ALA A 52 -13.53 15.61 1.09
CA ALA A 52 -12.34 16.18 1.73
C ALA A 52 -11.04 15.55 1.19
N VAL A 53 -10.98 14.23 1.04
CA VAL A 53 -9.83 13.55 0.42
C VAL A 53 -9.60 14.05 -1.01
N ALA A 54 -10.66 14.16 -1.81
CA ALA A 54 -10.57 14.66 -3.17
C ALA A 54 -10.08 16.12 -3.21
N ALA A 55 -10.57 16.97 -2.30
CA ALA A 55 -10.12 18.35 -2.19
C ALA A 55 -8.61 18.43 -1.85
N PHE A 56 -8.14 17.66 -0.86
CA PHE A 56 -6.72 17.58 -0.54
C PHE A 56 -5.88 17.14 -1.73
N PHE A 57 -6.30 16.09 -2.42
CA PHE A 57 -5.59 15.56 -3.59
C PHE A 57 -5.57 16.56 -4.76
N ASN A 58 -6.61 17.39 -4.88
CA ASN A 58 -6.67 18.48 -5.85
C ASN A 58 -5.91 19.74 -5.41
N GLY A 59 -5.19 19.70 -4.28
CA GLY A 59 -4.38 20.80 -3.78
C GLY A 59 -5.10 21.80 -2.89
N ASP A 60 -6.36 21.53 -2.51
CA ASP A 60 -7.09 22.35 -1.54
C ASP A 60 -6.92 21.81 -0.12
N SER A 61 -6.25 22.59 0.71
CA SER A 61 -6.01 22.30 2.12
C SER A 61 -7.03 22.95 3.07
N ASN A 62 -7.94 23.78 2.55
CA ASN A 62 -8.96 24.49 3.33
C ASN A 62 -10.28 23.71 3.34
N VAL A 63 -10.21 22.43 3.74
CA VAL A 63 -11.41 21.60 3.85
C VAL A 63 -12.09 21.77 5.21
N PRO A 64 -13.42 21.63 5.31
CA PRO A 64 -14.15 21.70 6.57
C PRO A 64 -14.01 20.43 7.45
N ALA A 65 -13.10 19.51 7.11
CA ALA A 65 -12.83 18.32 7.91
C ALA A 65 -11.89 18.66 9.07
N THR A 66 -12.34 18.40 10.31
CA THR A 66 -11.53 18.62 11.53
C THR A 66 -11.00 17.33 12.14
N ARG A 67 -11.56 16.19 11.71
CA ARG A 67 -11.19 14.86 12.20
C ARG A 67 -10.26 14.19 11.21
N LYS A 68 -9.38 13.32 11.72
CA LYS A 68 -8.58 12.44 10.87
C LYS A 68 -9.49 11.57 10.01
N ILE A 69 -9.09 11.37 8.75
CA ILE A 69 -9.80 10.53 7.79
C ILE A 69 -8.95 9.29 7.55
N THR A 70 -9.55 8.11 7.65
CA THR A 70 -8.84 6.84 7.38
C THR A 70 -9.38 6.20 6.11
N VAL A 71 -8.60 6.23 5.04
CA VAL A 71 -8.91 5.54 3.78
C VAL A 71 -8.36 4.13 3.85
N THR A 72 -9.23 3.12 3.77
CA THR A 72 -8.83 1.71 3.80
C THR A 72 -9.18 0.98 2.51
N ALA A 73 -8.44 -0.09 2.20
CA ALA A 73 -8.80 -1.10 1.21
C ALA A 73 -8.27 -2.47 1.63
N ASP A 74 -9.06 -3.53 1.45
CA ASP A 74 -8.64 -4.89 1.77
C ASP A 74 -7.53 -5.34 0.82
N LYS A 75 -7.73 -5.05 -0.47
CA LYS A 75 -6.80 -5.40 -1.55
C LYS A 75 -6.89 -4.39 -2.68
N VAL A 76 -5.74 -4.04 -3.26
CA VAL A 76 -5.64 -3.35 -4.54
C VAL A 76 -4.76 -4.18 -5.44
N VAL A 77 -5.27 -4.60 -6.60
CA VAL A 77 -4.55 -5.42 -7.57
C VAL A 77 -4.62 -4.74 -8.92
N CYS A 78 -3.49 -4.26 -9.42
CA CYS A 78 -3.40 -3.66 -10.73
C CYS A 78 -2.64 -4.57 -11.68
N ARG A 79 -3.20 -4.72 -12.89
CA ARG A 79 -2.65 -5.55 -13.96
C ARG A 79 -2.50 -4.73 -15.24
N ALA A 80 -1.39 -4.93 -15.92
CA ALA A 80 -1.19 -4.56 -17.32
C ALA A 80 -0.48 -5.68 -18.07
N SER A 81 -0.43 -5.62 -19.41
CA SER A 81 0.25 -6.63 -20.23
C SER A 81 1.23 -6.03 -21.21
N ASN A 82 2.37 -6.71 -21.40
CA ASN A 82 3.33 -6.43 -22.46
C ASN A 82 2.94 -7.06 -23.80
N VAL A 83 1.96 -7.98 -23.80
CA VAL A 83 1.46 -8.67 -24.98
C VAL A 83 0.19 -7.98 -25.47
N ASP A 84 -0.82 -7.86 -24.59
CA ASP A 84 -2.00 -7.02 -24.84
C ASP A 84 -1.81 -5.65 -24.19
N ILE A 85 -1.12 -4.77 -24.89
CA ILE A 85 -0.81 -3.41 -24.40
C ILE A 85 -2.05 -2.53 -24.17
N THR A 86 -3.24 -2.99 -24.60
CA THR A 86 -4.51 -2.30 -24.32
C THR A 86 -5.12 -2.72 -22.98
N SER A 87 -4.66 -3.84 -22.42
CA SER A 87 -5.10 -4.36 -21.14
C SER A 87 -4.49 -3.58 -19.98
N ARG A 88 -5.35 -2.86 -19.25
CA ARG A 88 -5.00 -2.15 -18.01
C ARG A 88 -6.21 -2.01 -17.11
N SER A 89 -6.09 -2.57 -15.90
CA SER A 89 -7.16 -2.55 -14.91
C SER A 89 -6.61 -2.60 -13.49
N CYS A 90 -7.38 -2.07 -12.55
CA CYS A 90 -7.18 -2.28 -11.13
C CYS A 90 -8.46 -2.82 -10.48
N GLU A 91 -8.31 -3.78 -9.58
CA GLU A 91 -9.36 -4.31 -8.73
C GLU A 91 -9.15 -3.81 -7.31
N LEU A 92 -10.14 -3.11 -6.75
CA LEU A 92 -10.10 -2.58 -5.39
C LEU A 92 -11.17 -3.29 -4.56
N THR A 93 -10.76 -3.97 -3.50
CA THR A 93 -11.66 -4.77 -2.65
C THR A 93 -11.89 -4.10 -1.30
N PHE A 94 -13.14 -4.03 -0.88
CA PHE A 94 -13.57 -3.46 0.40
C PHE A 94 -14.71 -4.30 1.00
N GLY A 95 -14.51 -4.83 2.20
CA GLY A 95 -15.48 -5.72 2.85
C GLY A 95 -15.89 -6.90 1.97
N GLY A 96 -14.96 -7.44 1.18
CA GLY A 96 -15.22 -8.53 0.23
C GLY A 96 -15.94 -8.13 -1.07
N LYS A 97 -16.24 -6.84 -1.30
CA LYS A 97 -16.78 -6.33 -2.57
C LYS A 97 -15.66 -5.75 -3.42
N THR A 98 -15.58 -6.14 -4.69
CA THR A 98 -14.52 -5.70 -5.61
C THR A 98 -15.06 -4.71 -6.64
N HIS A 99 -14.37 -3.58 -6.79
CA HIS A 99 -14.57 -2.61 -7.85
C HIS A 99 -13.48 -2.78 -8.91
N THR A 100 -13.88 -3.08 -10.14
CA THR A 100 -12.95 -3.10 -11.29
C THR A 100 -12.91 -1.73 -11.95
N VAL A 101 -11.72 -1.16 -12.06
CA VAL A 101 -11.41 0.12 -12.68
C VAL A 101 -10.56 -0.13 -13.92
N LYS A 102 -10.77 0.65 -14.99
CA LYS A 102 -10.02 0.57 -16.24
C LYS A 102 -9.57 1.96 -16.71
N GLY A 103 -8.72 2.01 -17.74
CA GLY A 103 -8.32 3.27 -18.38
C GLY A 103 -7.44 4.17 -17.52
N SER A 104 -7.66 5.49 -17.60
CA SER A 104 -6.85 6.50 -16.91
C SER A 104 -6.88 6.36 -15.39
N ALA A 105 -8.04 6.06 -14.81
CA ALA A 105 -8.18 5.86 -13.37
C ALA A 105 -7.39 4.63 -12.89
N ALA A 106 -7.42 3.52 -13.64
CA ALA A 106 -6.60 2.36 -13.33
C ALA A 106 -5.10 2.67 -13.44
N TYR A 107 -4.70 3.46 -14.44
CA TYR A 107 -3.28 3.85 -14.57
C TYR A 107 -2.81 4.74 -13.42
N ALA A 108 -3.65 5.68 -12.97
CA ALA A 108 -3.34 6.52 -11.82
C ALA A 108 -3.13 5.66 -10.56
N ILE A 109 -4.04 4.71 -10.29
CA ILE A 109 -3.91 3.79 -9.15
C ILE A 109 -2.62 2.95 -9.28
N PHE A 110 -2.39 2.33 -10.43
CA PHE A 110 -1.18 1.54 -10.70
C PHE A 110 0.10 2.35 -10.43
N ALA A 111 0.20 3.56 -11.00
CA ALA A 111 1.39 4.38 -10.86
C ALA A 111 1.61 4.84 -9.41
N THR A 112 0.54 5.17 -8.70
CA THR A 112 0.64 5.58 -7.29
C THR A 112 1.00 4.43 -6.37
N VAL A 113 0.51 3.22 -6.64
CA VAL A 113 0.89 2.00 -5.90
C VAL A 113 2.38 1.71 -6.09
N ALA A 114 2.88 1.76 -7.32
CA ALA A 114 4.31 1.60 -7.60
C ALA A 114 5.16 2.70 -6.92
N LEU A 115 4.71 3.97 -6.97
CA LEU A 115 5.39 5.09 -6.31
C LEU A 115 5.41 4.96 -4.78
N ALA A 116 4.40 4.31 -4.19
CA ALA A 116 4.35 3.99 -2.77
C ALA A 116 5.40 2.93 -2.35
N GLY A 117 6.14 2.36 -3.31
CA GLY A 117 7.19 1.38 -3.04
C GLY A 117 6.67 -0.06 -2.96
N VAL A 118 5.48 -0.32 -3.50
CA VAL A 118 5.01 -1.69 -3.68
C VAL A 118 5.92 -2.38 -4.69
N PRO A 119 6.46 -3.57 -4.36
CA PRO A 119 7.29 -4.30 -5.30
C PRO A 119 6.44 -4.86 -6.45
N ALA A 120 6.89 -4.63 -7.67
CA ALA A 120 6.31 -5.23 -8.86
C ALA A 120 6.50 -6.76 -8.84
N ASP A 121 5.42 -7.51 -9.09
CA ASP A 121 5.48 -8.98 -9.26
C ASP A 121 5.26 -9.35 -10.74
N GLY A 122 6.27 -9.08 -11.57
CA GLY A 122 6.18 -9.32 -13.00
C GLY A 122 6.51 -10.77 -13.38
N ALA A 123 5.57 -11.49 -13.99
CA ALA A 123 5.84 -12.66 -14.82
C ALA A 123 5.97 -12.27 -16.31
N ALA A 124 6.48 -13.20 -17.15
CA ALA A 124 6.61 -12.96 -18.58
C ALA A 124 5.28 -12.52 -19.22
N GLY A 125 5.25 -11.32 -19.80
CA GLY A 125 4.08 -10.77 -20.49
C GLY A 125 3.06 -10.03 -19.62
N THR A 126 3.26 -9.98 -18.30
CA THR A 126 2.34 -9.32 -17.35
C THR A 126 3.07 -8.35 -16.43
N ILE A 127 2.46 -7.22 -16.16
CA ILE A 127 2.89 -6.25 -15.15
C ILE A 127 1.85 -6.29 -14.03
N TYR A 128 2.31 -6.42 -12.79
CA TYR A 128 1.45 -6.62 -11.63
C TYR A 128 1.95 -5.79 -10.45
N GLU A 129 1.03 -5.02 -9.87
CA GLU A 129 1.25 -4.28 -8.63
C GLU A 129 0.11 -4.63 -7.70
N ALA A 130 0.42 -5.14 -6.51
CA ALA A 130 -0.60 -5.48 -5.54
C ALA A 130 -0.20 -5.09 -4.12
N LEU A 131 -1.18 -4.60 -3.38
CA LEU A 131 -1.09 -4.38 -1.96
C LEU A 131 -2.33 -4.90 -1.25
N SER A 132 -2.21 -5.11 0.05
CA SER A 132 -3.31 -5.53 0.91
C SER A 132 -3.29 -4.79 2.24
N LYS A 133 -4.42 -4.81 2.96
CA LYS A 133 -4.61 -4.14 4.25
C LYS A 133 -4.16 -2.67 4.21
N LEU A 134 -4.49 -1.97 3.13
CA LEU A 134 -4.17 -0.56 2.99
C LEU A 134 -4.90 0.22 4.08
N SER A 135 -4.17 1.09 4.76
CA SER A 135 -4.71 2.05 5.71
C SER A 135 -3.93 3.36 5.60
N CYS A 136 -4.57 4.37 4.99
CA CYS A 136 -4.05 5.72 4.90
C CYS A 136 -4.77 6.62 5.90
N THR A 137 -4.03 7.24 6.82
CA THR A 137 -4.55 8.26 7.73
C THR A 137 -4.18 9.64 7.20
N LEU A 138 -5.17 10.49 7.03
CA LEU A 138 -5.02 11.90 6.68
C LEU A 138 -5.40 12.76 7.88
N ASP A 139 -4.52 13.69 8.25
CA ASP A 139 -4.74 14.68 9.29
C ASP A 139 -4.94 16.07 8.66
N PRO A 140 -6.20 16.55 8.57
CA PRO A 140 -6.52 17.85 7.99
C PRO A 140 -5.76 19.02 8.61
N ALA A 141 -5.50 18.99 9.92
CA ALA A 141 -4.81 20.09 10.60
C ALA A 141 -3.36 20.17 10.12
N VAL A 142 -2.67 19.03 10.04
CA VAL A 142 -1.26 18.98 9.60
C VAL A 142 -1.13 19.26 8.09
N ILE A 143 -2.07 18.76 7.27
CA ILE A 143 -2.08 19.05 5.83
C ILE A 143 -2.26 20.56 5.58
N LYS A 144 -3.09 21.22 6.39
CA LYS A 144 -3.33 22.66 6.31
C LYS A 144 -2.09 23.50 6.57
N ASP A 145 -1.16 23.01 7.37
CA ASP A 145 0.10 23.69 7.66
C ASP A 145 1.09 23.65 6.47
N LYS A 146 0.82 22.83 5.44
CA LYS A 146 1.63 22.72 4.20
C LYS A 146 3.11 22.40 4.44
N ALA A 147 3.43 21.77 5.57
CA ALA A 147 4.79 21.35 5.92
C ALA A 147 5.22 20.00 5.29
N GLY A 148 4.40 19.45 4.38
CA GLY A 148 4.66 18.16 3.71
C GLY A 148 4.21 16.92 4.50
N GLY A 149 3.62 17.10 5.68
CA GLY A 149 3.12 16.00 6.52
C GLY A 149 1.59 15.83 6.47
N GLY A 150 1.08 14.99 7.38
CA GLY A 150 -0.35 14.80 7.60
C GLY A 150 -1.00 13.74 6.73
N ALA A 151 -0.20 12.95 6.01
CA ALA A 151 -0.67 11.78 5.29
C ALA A 151 0.31 10.63 5.50
N ASP A 152 -0.20 9.51 6.00
CA ASP A 152 0.60 8.32 6.30
C ASP A 152 -0.20 7.08 5.87
N CYS A 153 0.39 6.23 5.04
CA CYS A 153 -0.20 4.97 4.61
C CYS A 153 0.66 3.79 5.06
N SER A 154 0.01 2.75 5.56
CA SER A 154 0.59 1.43 5.74
C SER A 154 -0.15 0.39 4.88
N PHE A 155 0.55 -0.63 4.45
CA PHE A 155 0.01 -1.76 3.70
C PHE A 155 0.92 -2.98 3.84
N GLU A 156 0.44 -4.13 3.39
CA GLU A 156 1.25 -5.32 3.16
C GLU A 156 1.45 -5.50 1.65
N PRO A 157 2.61 -5.97 1.17
CA PRO A 157 2.77 -6.40 -0.20
C PRO A 157 1.68 -7.42 -0.56
N GLY A 158 1.04 -7.25 -1.71
CA GLY A 158 -0.02 -8.14 -2.16
C GLY A 158 0.56 -9.33 -2.91
N ASN A 159 -0.03 -10.50 -2.69
CA ASN A 159 0.10 -11.67 -3.58
C ASN A 159 -0.99 -11.65 -4.64
#